data_AF-A0A699XQN0-F1
#
_entry.id   AF-A0A699XQN0-F1
#
_cell.length_a   1.000
_cell.length_b   1.000
_cell.length_c   1.000
_cell.angle_alpha   90.00
_cell.angle_beta   90.00
_cell.angle_gamma   90.00
#
_symmetry.space_group_name_H-M   'P 1'
#
loop_
_entity.id
_entity.type
_entity.pdbx_description
1 polymer ?
#
loop_
_entity_poly.entity_id
_entity_poly.type
_entity_poly.pdbx_seq_one_letter_code
_entity_poly.pdbx_strand_id
1 'polypeptide(L)' 'GYWASLRIEPDLVSRIKEAQKEDSEIWIIVENLNKQVEFHLDDDNMLWQDTRLVVPNDVSLRE' A
#
# COMPACT_ATOMS: atom_id res chain seq x y z
N GLY A 1 -14.61 7.57 -26.38
CA GLY A 1 -14.49 6.85 -25.10
C GLY A 1 -13.46 7.57 -24.28
N TYR A 2 -13.90 8.18 -23.18
CA TYR A 2 -13.09 9.03 -22.32
C TYR A 2 -11.90 8.20 -21.81
N TRP A 3 -10.72 8.49 -22.34
CA TRP A 3 -9.46 8.00 -21.81
C TRP A 3 -9.26 8.69 -20.46
N ALA A 4 -9.96 8.20 -19.44
CA ALA A 4 -9.56 8.36 -18.05
C ALA A 4 -8.30 7.52 -17.83
N SER A 5 -7.26 7.76 -18.62
CA SER A 5 -5.90 7.87 -18.16
C SER A 5 -5.86 9.02 -17.15
N LEU A 6 -6.55 8.80 -16.03
CA LEU A 6 -5.99 8.95 -14.70
C LEU A 6 -4.59 8.35 -14.87
N ARG A 7 -3.61 9.18 -15.19
CA ARG A 7 -2.27 8.92 -14.69
C ARG A 7 -2.56 8.73 -13.21
N ILE A 8 -2.51 7.49 -12.73
CA ILE A 8 -2.14 7.29 -11.34
C ILE A 8 -0.87 8.14 -11.25
N GLU A 9 -0.98 9.35 -10.70
CA GLU A 9 0.14 10.27 -10.70
C GLU A 9 1.28 9.48 -10.04
N PRO A 10 2.50 9.49 -10.60
CA PRO A 10 3.64 8.91 -9.92
C PRO A 10 3.72 9.39 -8.47
N ASP A 11 3.25 10.61 -8.23
CA ASP A 11 3.01 11.20 -6.91
C ASP A 11 2.03 10.41 -6.04
N LEU A 12 0.86 10.00 -6.55
CA LEU A 12 -0.13 9.24 -5.77
C LEU A 12 0.40 7.88 -5.32
N VAL A 13 1.06 7.14 -6.22
CA VAL A 13 1.73 5.88 -5.84
C VAL A 13 2.81 6.16 -4.82
N SER A 14 3.64 7.19 -5.01
CA SER A 14 4.70 7.56 -4.07
C SER A 14 4.15 7.94 -2.69
N ARG A 15 3.03 8.68 -2.63
CA ARG A 15 2.33 9.02 -1.38
C ARG A 15 1.82 7.77 -0.66
N ILE A 16 1.26 6.81 -1.40
CA ILE A 16 0.86 5.52 -0.83
C ILE A 16 2.08 4.74 -0.33
N LYS A 17 3.20 4.76 -1.08
CA LYS A 17 4.45 4.10 -0.68
C LYS A 17 4.98 4.65 0.65
N GLU A 18 5.05 5.98 0.76
CA GLU A 18 5.56 6.64 1.97
C GLU A 18 4.61 6.46 3.16
N ALA A 19 3.29 6.58 2.95
CA ALA A 19 2.30 6.33 3.99
C ALA A 19 2.38 4.89 4.52
N GLN A 20 2.60 3.90 3.66
CA GLN A 20 2.83 2.52 4.11
C GLN A 20 4.10 2.35 4.95
N LYS A 21 5.18 3.08 4.63
CA LYS A 21 6.44 3.00 5.39
C LYS A 21 6.33 3.63 6.76
N GLU A 22 5.62 4.76 6.86
CA GLU A 22 5.42 5.50 8.11
C GLU A 22 4.37 4.86 9.02
N ASP A 23 3.46 4.05 8.46
CA ASP A 23 2.44 3.34 9.23
C ASP A 23 3.06 2.18 10.03
N SER A 24 3.39 2.48 11.28
CA SER A 24 3.91 1.50 12.25
C SER A 24 2.89 0.41 12.62
N GLU A 25 1.58 0.64 12.42
CA GLU A 25 0.56 -0.40 12.62
C GLU A 25 0.64 -1.45 11.51
N ILE A 26 0.95 -1.06 10.26
CA ILE A 26 1.20 -2.01 9.17
C ILE A 26 2.37 -2.94 9.50
N TRP A 27 3.49 -2.41 10.03
CA TRP A 27 4.62 -3.24 10.42
C TRP A 27 4.28 -4.22 11.56
N ILE A 28 3.47 -3.79 12.54
CA ILE A 28 2.98 -4.66 13.62
C ILE A 28 2.04 -5.74 13.07
N ILE A 29 1.18 -5.39 12.11
CA ILE A 29 0.28 -6.32 11.43
C ILE A 29 1.09 -7.32 10.61
N VAL A 30 2.10 -6.87 9.85
CA VAL A 30 3.00 -7.75 9.09
C VAL A 30 3.72 -8.70 10.04
N GLU A 31 4.29 -8.23 11.15
CA GLU A 31 5.02 -9.08 12.10
C GLU A 31 4.11 -10.12 12.78
N ASN A 32 2.86 -9.73 13.09
CA ASN A 32 1.87 -10.64 13.66
C ASN A 32 1.26 -11.60 12.61
N LEU A 33 1.02 -11.16 11.38
CA LEU A 33 0.41 -11.92 10.28
C LEU A 33 1.39 -12.75 9.46
N ASN A 34 2.71 -12.49 9.57
CA ASN A 34 3.76 -13.37 9.04
C ASN A 34 3.67 -14.79 9.63
N LYS A 35 2.87 -14.98 10.70
CA LYS A 35 2.55 -16.29 11.27
C LYS A 35 1.28 -16.94 10.70
N GLN A 36 0.45 -16.25 9.90
CA GLN A 36 -0.86 -16.78 9.49
C GLN A 36 -1.39 -16.55 8.05
N VAL A 37 -0.90 -15.65 7.19
CA VAL A 37 -1.54 -15.43 5.85
C VAL A 37 -0.56 -14.95 4.76
N GLU A 38 -0.90 -15.24 3.49
CA GLU A 38 -0.40 -14.84 2.13
C GLU A 38 -0.05 -13.35 1.89
N PHE A 39 0.44 -12.64 2.90
CA PHE A 39 1.01 -11.31 2.71
C PHE A 39 2.44 -11.44 2.18
N HIS A 40 2.73 -10.72 1.11
CA HIS A 40 4.08 -10.63 0.56
C HIS A 40 4.48 -9.16 0.42
N LEU A 41 5.75 -8.91 0.68
CA LEU A 41 6.40 -7.66 0.38
C LEU A 41 7.02 -7.79 -1.01
N ASP A 42 6.84 -6.76 -1.85
CA ASP A 42 7.56 -6.67 -3.12
C ASP A 42 8.95 -6.02 -2.94
N ASP A 43 9.68 -5.88 -4.05
CA ASP A 43 11.02 -5.25 -4.08
C ASP A 43 11.00 -3.76 -3.63
N ASP A 44 9.83 -3.14 -3.60
CA ASP A 44 9.60 -1.76 -3.16
C ASP A 44 9.15 -1.67 -1.69
N ASN A 45 9.19 -2.78 -0.94
CA ASN A 45 8.66 -2.91 0.42
C ASN A 45 7.15 -2.58 0.50
N MET A 46 6.40 -2.71 -0.60
CA MET A 46 4.95 -2.55 -0.59
C MET A 46 4.28 -3.82 -0.08
N LEU A 47 3.26 -3.65 0.76
CA LEU A 47 2.49 -4.78 1.25
C LEU A 47 1.39 -5.16 0.27
N TRP A 48 1.41 -6.43 -0.14
CA TRP A 48 0.41 -7.05 -1.00
C TRP A 48 -0.28 -8.21 -0.30
N GLN A 49 -1.58 -8.36 -0.56
CA GLN A 49 -2.36 -9.54 -0.21
C GLN A 49 -2.78 -10.25 -1.50
N ASP A 50 -2.19 -11.41 -1.78
CA ASP A 50 -2.41 -12.20 -3.01
C ASP A 50 -2.12 -11.42 -4.32
N THR A 51 -3.06 -10.63 -4.82
CA THR A 51 -2.84 -9.73 -5.97
C THR A 51 -3.33 -8.30 -5.72
N ARG A 52 -3.58 -7.94 -4.47
CA ARG A 52 -4.18 -6.66 -4.06
C ARG A 52 -3.18 -5.84 -3.25
N LEU A 53 -2.97 -4.59 -3.64
CA LEU A 53 -2.18 -3.63 -2.87
C LEU A 53 -2.94 -3.25 -1.60
N VAL A 54 -2.30 -3.37 -0.45
CA VAL A 54 -2.86 -2.88 0.82
C VAL A 54 -2.80 -1.36 0.78
N VAL A 55 -3.87 -0.65 1.11
CA VAL A 55 -3.83 0.81 1.19
C VAL A 55 -4.02 1.20 2.65
N PRO A 56 -3.06 1.94 3.27
CA PRO A 56 -3.24 2.45 4.63
C PRO A 56 -4.53 3.25 4.71
N ASN A 57 -5.28 3.09 5.80
CA ASN A 57 -6.49 3.90 6.04
C ASN A 57 -6.12 5.28 6.59
N ASP A 58 -5.18 5.96 5.91
CA ASP A 58 -4.73 7.29 6.26
C ASP A 58 -5.63 8.33 5.58
N VAL A 59 -6.13 9.28 6.37
CA VAL A 59 -7.00 10.37 5.88
C VAL A 59 -6.27 11.29 4.91
N SER A 60 -4.93 11.36 4.97
CA SER A 60 -4.09 12.15 4.05
C SER A 60 -4.04 11.60 2.63
N LEU A 61 -4.46 10.35 2.41
CA LEU A 61 -4.56 9.72 1.08
C LEU A 61 -5.92 9.98 0.40
N ARG A 62 -6.86 10.66 1.07
CA ARG A 62 -8.22 10.95 0.56
C ARG A 62 -8.39 12.35 -0.05
N GLU A 63 -7.34 13.17 -0.12
CA GLU A 63 -7.38 14.52 -0.71
C GLU A 63 -7.26 14.53 -2.24
#